data_AF-A0A9K3DH15-F1
#
_entry.id   AF-A0A9K3DH15-F1
#
_cell.length_a   1.000
_cell.length_b   1.000
_cell.length_c   1.000
_cell.angle_alpha   90.00
_cell.angle_beta   90.00
_cell.angle_gamma   90.00
#
_symmetry.space_group_name_H-M   'P 1'
#
loop_
_entity.id
_entity.type
_entity.pdbx_description
1 polymer ?
#
loop_
_entity_poly.entity_id
_entity_poly.type
_entity_poly.pdbx_seq_one_letter_code
_entity_poly.pdbx_strand_id
1 'polypeptide(L)'
;MFFAMPMVSNRDIIHDLGPNDTEEDIENYVLRLENEMELGTRTLKSISKSVDTLIQKAKKKPPKNLLKLVERSTGFEGVLSFDSDEVQPLLSVKFLNNWSLPIVTLTCVARTLPNICTDTVDSLFNSVCEGLFYTFLVDENLNNDGEAKNIHIATRILWHEVEVTHKWLGNTLQRIDFREKSPRETLKWYSDKAEEVINKSDTDYKLENSQNKLIAANSMYRITQTIMRKYPGSEHISEEQLFALLSDMIGSIVVACLTNLPRVIAMKCHGSTIEEREASVRAAAKILGSTKMIIERLQARELPSLAPDQMACIDEWRAYLKQSTP
;
A
#
# COMPACT_ATOMS: atom_id res chain seq x y z
N MET A 1 37.84 13.86 -21.48
CA MET A 1 38.10 15.02 -20.59
C MET A 1 36.85 15.89 -20.67
N PHE A 2 36.02 15.85 -19.61
CA PHE A 2 34.91 16.76 -19.24
C PHE A 2 33.87 17.08 -20.34
N PHE A 3 32.71 16.42 -20.40
CA PHE A 3 31.54 16.61 -19.52
C PHE A 3 31.54 17.92 -18.73
N ALA A 4 30.89 18.92 -19.30
CA ALA A 4 30.12 19.92 -18.58
C ALA A 4 29.12 20.52 -19.58
N MET A 5 27.87 20.06 -19.54
CA MET A 5 26.75 20.86 -20.03
C MET A 5 25.73 20.98 -18.90
N PRO A 6 25.13 22.16 -18.70
CA PRO A 6 24.44 22.50 -17.47
C PRO A 6 23.08 21.83 -17.44
N MET A 7 22.74 21.23 -16.30
CA MET A 7 21.37 20.81 -16.01
C MET A 7 20.49 22.05 -15.85
N VAL A 8 19.50 22.20 -16.73
CA VAL A 8 18.37 23.10 -16.48
C VAL A 8 17.29 22.30 -15.79
N SER A 9 16.99 22.73 -14.57
CA SER A 9 15.92 22.19 -13.73
C SER A 9 14.56 22.36 -14.42
N ASN A 10 13.86 21.26 -14.71
CA ASN A 10 12.47 21.23 -15.21
C ASN A 10 11.42 21.76 -14.20
N ARG A 11 11.81 22.64 -13.27
CA ARG A 11 10.90 23.18 -12.25
C ARG A 11 9.95 24.27 -12.78
N ASP A 12 10.18 24.81 -13.96
CA ASP A 12 9.46 26.02 -14.40
C ASP A 12 8.43 25.80 -15.51
N ILE A 13 8.00 24.55 -15.79
CA ILE A 13 6.90 24.29 -16.73
C ILE A 13 5.86 23.37 -16.10
N ILE A 14 5.20 23.86 -15.06
CA ILE A 14 3.88 23.37 -14.68
C ILE A 14 2.90 24.49 -15.00
N HIS A 15 2.32 24.44 -16.20
CA HIS A 15 1.07 25.12 -16.45
C HIS A 15 -0.02 24.09 -16.16
N ASP A 16 -0.93 24.41 -15.24
CA ASP A 16 -2.14 23.61 -15.02
C ASP A 16 -2.92 23.60 -16.34
N LEU A 17 -3.13 22.41 -16.91
CA LEU A 17 -3.95 22.24 -18.10
C LEU A 17 -5.41 22.48 -17.71
N GLY A 18 -6.03 23.46 -18.37
CA GLY A 18 -7.41 23.87 -18.12
C GLY A 18 -8.40 23.18 -19.06
N PRO A 19 -9.71 23.26 -18.78
CA PRO A 19 -10.74 22.67 -19.65
C PRO A 19 -10.87 23.31 -21.05
N ASN A 20 -10.00 24.26 -21.41
CA ASN A 20 -10.03 25.03 -22.66
C ASN A 20 -8.79 24.84 -23.55
N ASP A 21 -7.85 23.96 -23.21
CA ASP A 21 -6.64 23.76 -24.01
C ASP A 21 -6.97 23.01 -25.32
N THR A 22 -6.44 23.51 -26.44
CA THR A 22 -6.71 22.96 -27.77
C THR A 22 -5.80 21.78 -28.10
N GLU A 23 -6.18 20.96 -29.09
CA GLU A 23 -5.36 19.83 -29.57
C GLU A 23 -3.96 20.28 -30.02
N GLU A 24 -3.86 21.52 -30.53
CA GLU A 24 -2.62 22.20 -30.93
C GLU A 24 -1.75 22.60 -29.72
N ASP A 25 -2.37 22.98 -28.59
CA ASP A 25 -1.65 23.25 -27.35
C ASP A 25 -1.03 21.96 -26.79
N ILE A 26 -1.76 20.85 -26.84
CA ILE A 26 -1.27 19.53 -26.40
C ILE A 26 -0.12 19.07 -27.30
N GLU A 27 -0.22 19.24 -28.63
CA GLU A 27 0.85 18.88 -29.58
C GLU A 27 2.17 19.60 -29.29
N ASN A 28 2.13 20.86 -28.84
CA ASN A 28 3.33 21.62 -28.46
C ASN A 28 4.03 21.11 -27.19
N TYR A 29 3.31 20.37 -26.32
CA TYR A 29 3.87 19.71 -25.15
C TYR A 29 4.36 18.26 -25.43
N VAL A 30 4.14 17.73 -26.63
CA VAL A 30 4.56 16.38 -26.98
C VAL A 30 6.06 16.35 -27.28
N LEU A 31 6.84 16.11 -26.23
CA LEU A 31 8.21 15.56 -26.27
C LEU A 31 9.19 16.32 -27.17
N ARG A 32 9.49 17.57 -26.84
CA ARG A 32 10.73 18.21 -27.32
C ARG A 32 11.93 17.46 -26.75
N LEU A 33 12.79 16.95 -27.64
CA LEU A 33 14.11 16.43 -27.25
C LEU A 33 14.97 17.59 -26.74
N GLU A 34 15.97 17.29 -25.90
CA GLU A 34 16.85 18.26 -25.22
C GLU A 34 17.57 19.24 -26.19
N ASN A 35 17.56 18.95 -27.50
CA ASN A 35 18.11 19.77 -28.58
C ASN A 35 17.05 20.32 -29.57
N GLU A 36 15.81 20.55 -29.14
CA GLU A 36 14.72 21.11 -29.97
C GLU A 36 14.36 20.29 -31.22
N MET A 37 14.79 19.02 -31.33
CA MET A 37 14.29 18.14 -32.40
C MET A 37 12.86 17.71 -32.11
N GLU A 38 11.94 18.07 -33.02
CA GLU A 38 10.59 17.53 -33.06
C GLU A 38 10.64 16.04 -33.43
N LEU A 39 10.05 15.20 -32.58
CA LEU A 39 9.72 13.84 -32.95
C LEU A 39 8.62 13.88 -34.01
N GLY A 40 8.93 13.49 -35.24
CA GLY A 40 7.96 13.54 -36.34
C GLY A 40 6.65 12.82 -35.99
N THR A 41 5.52 13.38 -36.41
CA THR A 41 4.15 12.92 -36.10
C THR A 41 3.93 11.41 -36.31
N ARG A 42 4.60 10.81 -37.29
CA ARG A 42 4.53 9.35 -37.54
C ARG A 42 5.13 8.52 -36.41
N THR A 43 6.24 8.97 -35.83
CA THR A 43 6.92 8.32 -34.72
C THR A 43 6.07 8.40 -33.46
N LEU A 44 5.51 9.57 -33.17
CA LEU A 44 4.60 9.77 -32.04
C LEU A 44 3.34 8.89 -32.16
N LYS A 45 2.71 8.86 -33.35
CA LYS A 45 1.57 7.97 -33.63
C LYS A 45 1.91 6.49 -33.44
N SER A 46 3.10 6.07 -33.85
CA SER A 46 3.57 4.68 -33.65
C SER A 46 3.75 4.34 -32.17
N ILE A 47 4.35 5.24 -31.39
CA ILE A 47 4.55 5.06 -29.94
C ILE A 47 3.21 5.00 -29.23
N SER A 48 2.31 5.95 -29.50
CA SER A 48 0.95 5.97 -28.94
C SER A 48 0.20 4.66 -29.21
N LYS A 49 0.19 4.19 -30.47
CA LYS A 49 -0.44 2.91 -30.83
C LYS A 49 0.18 1.71 -30.08
N SER A 50 1.50 1.72 -29.87
CA SER A 50 2.20 0.69 -29.11
C SER A 50 1.76 0.68 -27.64
N VAL A 51 1.69 1.85 -27.02
CA VAL A 51 1.22 2.04 -25.63
C VAL A 51 -0.24 1.61 -25.49
N ASP A 52 -1.12 2.02 -26.40
CA ASP A 52 -2.53 1.60 -26.41
C ASP A 52 -2.67 0.09 -26.50
N THR A 53 -1.87 -0.55 -27.36
CA THR A 53 -1.85 -2.01 -27.49
C THR A 53 -1.45 -2.68 -26.17
N LEU A 54 -0.51 -2.12 -25.41
CA LEU A 54 -0.13 -2.63 -24.08
C LEU A 54 -1.27 -2.47 -23.07
N ILE A 55 -1.91 -1.31 -23.02
CA ILE A 55 -3.06 -1.06 -22.14
C ILE A 55 -4.18 -2.06 -22.45
N GLN A 56 -4.55 -2.24 -23.72
CA GLN A 56 -5.61 -3.18 -24.11
C GLN A 56 -5.28 -4.64 -23.78
N LYS A 57 -4.00 -5.04 -23.88
CA LYS A 57 -3.55 -6.37 -23.46
C LYS A 57 -3.64 -6.54 -21.94
N ALA A 58 -3.24 -5.54 -21.18
CA ALA A 58 -3.27 -5.58 -19.72
C ALA A 58 -4.72 -5.53 -19.17
N LYS A 59 -5.63 -4.81 -19.83
CA LYS A 59 -7.07 -4.77 -19.50
C LYS A 59 -7.73 -6.16 -19.53
N LYS A 60 -7.22 -7.08 -20.33
CA LYS A 60 -7.70 -8.47 -20.39
C LYS A 60 -7.23 -9.34 -19.22
N LYS A 61 -6.33 -8.83 -18.38
CA LYS A 61 -5.74 -9.52 -17.22
C LYS A 61 -5.86 -8.67 -15.95
N PRO A 62 -7.09 -8.31 -15.51
CA PRO A 62 -7.25 -7.57 -14.28
C PRO A 62 -6.90 -8.45 -13.06
N PRO A 63 -6.48 -7.85 -11.94
CA PRO A 63 -6.30 -8.55 -10.67
C PRO A 63 -7.70 -8.90 -10.11
N LYS A 64 -8.14 -10.14 -10.36
CA LYS A 64 -9.53 -10.56 -10.13
C LYS A 64 -9.87 -10.66 -8.64
N ASN A 65 -8.90 -11.05 -7.80
CA ASN A 65 -9.13 -11.19 -6.36
C ASN A 65 -9.15 -9.81 -5.71
N LEU A 66 -8.23 -8.93 -6.11
CA LEU A 66 -8.23 -7.54 -5.69
C LEU A 66 -9.52 -6.82 -6.09
N LEU A 67 -10.01 -7.02 -7.32
CA LEU A 67 -11.27 -6.41 -7.75
C LEU A 67 -12.45 -6.84 -6.85
N LYS A 68 -12.52 -8.12 -6.47
CA LYS A 68 -13.54 -8.60 -5.52
C LYS A 68 -13.40 -7.95 -4.14
N LEU A 69 -12.17 -7.74 -3.67
CA LEU A 69 -11.93 -7.05 -2.40
C LEU A 69 -12.42 -5.59 -2.48
N VAL A 70 -12.04 -4.87 -3.54
CA VAL A 70 -12.50 -3.49 -3.80
C VAL A 70 -14.03 -3.41 -3.86
N GLU A 71 -14.70 -4.37 -4.50
CA GLU A 71 -16.16 -4.42 -4.59
C GLU A 71 -16.86 -4.66 -3.24
N ARG A 72 -16.22 -5.40 -2.33
CA ARG A 72 -16.76 -5.67 -1.00
C ARG A 72 -16.55 -4.53 -0.01
N SER A 73 -15.45 -3.80 -0.15
CA SER A 73 -15.13 -2.66 0.72
C SER A 73 -15.96 -1.44 0.33
N THR A 74 -16.87 -1.02 1.21
CA THR A 74 -17.81 0.07 0.95
C THR A 74 -17.36 1.41 1.52
N GLY A 75 -16.39 1.45 2.43
CA GLY A 75 -15.93 2.66 3.10
C GLY A 75 -14.44 2.65 3.45
N PHE A 76 -14.05 3.61 4.28
CA PHE A 76 -12.68 3.82 4.73
C PHE A 76 -12.52 3.73 6.25
N GLU A 77 -13.58 3.33 6.97
CA GLU A 77 -13.57 3.22 8.44
C GLU A 77 -12.45 2.31 8.94
N GLY A 78 -12.14 1.25 8.18
CA GLY A 78 -11.01 0.36 8.45
C GLY A 78 -9.67 1.08 8.61
N VAL A 79 -9.45 2.18 7.88
CA VAL A 79 -8.24 3.02 7.96
C VAL A 79 -8.11 3.69 9.33
N LEU A 80 -9.22 4.16 9.89
CA LEU A 80 -9.24 4.71 11.25
C LEU A 80 -9.07 3.62 12.30
N SER A 81 -9.65 2.45 12.02
CA SER A 81 -9.96 1.45 13.03
C SER A 81 -8.80 0.52 13.43
N PHE A 82 -7.74 0.42 12.61
CA PHE A 82 -6.65 -0.56 12.80
C PHE A 82 -5.66 -0.20 13.90
N ASP A 83 -5.50 1.09 14.21
CA ASP A 83 -4.57 1.59 15.22
C ASP A 83 -5.24 2.70 16.06
N SER A 84 -4.83 2.85 17.31
CA SER A 84 -5.40 3.81 18.26
C SER A 84 -4.31 4.58 19.00
N ASP A 85 -4.53 5.88 19.23
CA ASP A 85 -3.63 6.73 20.02
C ASP A 85 -3.68 6.38 21.51
N GLU A 86 -4.68 5.61 21.94
CA GLU A 86 -4.82 5.17 23.32
C GLU A 86 -3.91 3.97 23.66
N VAL A 87 -3.34 3.31 22.65
CA VAL A 87 -2.37 2.22 22.87
C VAL A 87 -1.06 2.81 23.37
N GLN A 88 -0.59 2.30 24.51
CA GLN A 88 0.65 2.75 25.12
C GLN A 88 1.84 2.39 24.22
N PRO A 89 2.69 3.36 23.83
CA PRO A 89 3.90 3.05 23.08
C PRO A 89 4.85 2.18 23.91
N LEU A 90 5.39 1.11 23.31
CA LEU A 90 6.47 0.31 23.92
C LEU A 90 7.87 0.88 23.60
N LEU A 91 7.96 1.70 22.57
CA LEU A 91 9.19 2.29 22.09
C LEU A 91 9.15 3.80 22.28
N SER A 92 10.30 4.40 22.60
CA SER A 92 10.46 5.85 22.63
C SER A 92 10.45 6.46 21.22
N VAL A 93 10.85 5.68 20.21
CA VAL A 93 10.78 6.05 18.80
C VAL A 93 9.37 5.81 18.26
N LYS A 94 8.80 6.83 17.61
CA LYS A 94 7.53 6.72 16.92
C LYS A 94 7.76 6.31 15.47
N PHE A 95 7.40 5.07 15.13
CA PHE A 95 7.32 4.64 13.73
C PHE A 95 6.03 5.16 13.10
N LEU A 96 6.16 5.81 11.93
CA LEU A 96 5.01 6.18 11.09
C LEU A 96 4.37 4.93 10.48
N ASN A 97 3.08 4.98 10.15
CA ASN A 97 2.46 3.91 9.39
C ASN A 97 2.70 4.13 7.88
N ASN A 98 3.00 3.06 7.15
CA ASN A 98 2.87 3.03 5.70
C ASN A 98 1.60 2.24 5.32
N TRP A 99 1.26 2.18 4.03
CA TRP A 99 0.05 1.45 3.63
C TRP A 99 0.21 -0.07 3.77
N SER A 100 1.39 -0.60 3.42
CA SER A 100 1.61 -2.05 3.34
C SER A 100 1.74 -2.75 4.69
N LEU A 101 2.38 -2.13 5.69
CA LEU A 101 2.68 -2.78 6.97
C LEU A 101 1.42 -3.19 7.74
N PRO A 102 0.40 -2.33 7.92
CA PRO A 102 -0.84 -2.74 8.55
C PRO A 102 -1.54 -3.87 7.79
N ILE A 103 -1.54 -3.85 6.45
CA ILE A 103 -2.14 -4.92 5.63
C ILE A 103 -1.46 -6.26 5.93
N VAL A 104 -0.13 -6.30 5.93
CA VAL A 104 0.65 -7.51 6.22
C VAL A 104 0.36 -7.99 7.65
N THR A 105 0.38 -7.09 8.63
CA THR A 105 0.13 -7.41 10.03
C THR A 105 -1.27 -8.00 10.25
N LEU A 106 -2.32 -7.36 9.71
CA LEU A 106 -3.70 -7.84 9.80
C LEU A 106 -3.85 -9.21 9.12
N THR A 107 -3.16 -9.41 7.99
CA THR A 107 -3.18 -10.67 7.24
C THR A 107 -2.58 -11.81 8.05
N CYS A 108 -1.50 -11.59 8.80
CA CYS A 108 -0.92 -12.61 9.69
C CYS A 108 -1.97 -13.12 10.69
N VAL A 109 -2.67 -12.20 11.36
CA VAL A 109 -3.71 -12.55 12.35
C VAL A 109 -4.85 -13.31 11.68
N ALA A 110 -5.36 -12.80 10.55
CA ALA A 110 -6.46 -13.42 9.82
C ALA A 110 -6.14 -14.85 9.35
N ARG A 111 -4.90 -15.09 8.91
CA ARG A 111 -4.45 -16.42 8.45
C ARG A 111 -4.35 -17.45 9.56
N THR A 112 -4.12 -17.03 10.81
CA THR A 112 -3.98 -17.94 11.95
C THR A 112 -5.30 -18.39 12.57
N LEU A 113 -6.42 -17.77 12.20
CA LEU A 113 -7.74 -18.11 12.74
C LEU A 113 -8.15 -19.55 12.33
N PRO A 114 -8.25 -20.50 13.30
CA PRO A 114 -8.34 -21.93 13.03
C PRO A 114 -9.73 -22.45 12.59
N ASN A 115 -10.81 -21.76 12.86
CA ASN A 115 -12.19 -22.17 12.60
C ASN A 115 -12.82 -21.48 11.36
N ILE A 116 -12.13 -20.53 10.73
CA ILE A 116 -12.59 -19.93 9.46
C ILE A 116 -12.44 -20.90 8.29
N CYS A 117 -13.41 -20.94 7.36
CA CYS A 117 -13.30 -21.77 6.15
C CYS A 117 -11.99 -21.46 5.37
N THR A 118 -11.20 -22.49 5.05
CA THR A 118 -9.91 -22.35 4.36
C THR A 118 -10.03 -21.59 3.05
N ASP A 119 -11.04 -21.88 2.23
CA ASP A 119 -11.28 -21.18 0.97
C ASP A 119 -11.53 -19.68 1.17
N THR A 120 -12.13 -19.31 2.32
CA THR A 120 -12.38 -17.90 2.67
C THR A 120 -11.08 -17.19 3.05
N VAL A 121 -10.25 -17.83 3.87
CA VAL A 121 -8.92 -17.33 4.25
C VAL A 121 -8.02 -17.19 3.01
N ASP A 122 -8.00 -18.22 2.14
CA ASP A 122 -7.20 -18.22 0.92
C ASP A 122 -7.72 -17.18 -0.09
N SER A 123 -9.03 -16.98 -0.19
CA SER A 123 -9.59 -15.92 -1.02
C SER A 123 -9.16 -14.52 -0.54
N LEU A 124 -9.16 -14.26 0.77
CA LEU A 124 -8.66 -13.00 1.32
C LEU A 124 -7.17 -12.86 1.03
N PHE A 125 -6.38 -13.91 1.29
CA PHE A 125 -4.94 -13.89 1.09
C PHE A 125 -4.55 -13.61 -0.37
N ASN A 126 -5.20 -14.27 -1.34
CA ASN A 126 -4.97 -14.01 -2.76
C ASN A 126 -5.31 -12.56 -3.15
N SER A 127 -6.34 -11.98 -2.52
CA SER A 127 -6.69 -10.56 -2.71
C SER A 127 -5.61 -9.64 -2.14
N VAL A 128 -5.04 -10.00 -0.98
CA VAL A 128 -3.93 -9.28 -0.35
C VAL A 128 -2.66 -9.40 -1.19
N CYS A 129 -2.31 -10.56 -1.75
CA CYS A 129 -1.18 -10.72 -2.66
C CYS A 129 -1.28 -9.77 -3.85
N GLU A 130 -2.43 -9.74 -4.53
CA GLU A 130 -2.67 -8.82 -5.65
C GLU A 130 -2.68 -7.35 -5.20
N GLY A 131 -3.28 -7.04 -4.03
CA GLY A 131 -3.34 -5.69 -3.46
C GLY A 131 -1.97 -5.14 -3.10
N LEU A 132 -1.17 -5.92 -2.36
CA LEU A 132 0.15 -5.52 -1.89
C LEU A 132 1.11 -5.20 -3.03
N PHE A 133 0.99 -5.87 -4.18
CA PHE A 133 1.75 -5.48 -5.38
C PHE A 133 1.57 -3.99 -5.71
N TYR A 134 0.32 -3.49 -5.70
CA TYR A 134 0.03 -2.09 -5.97
C TYR A 134 0.28 -1.18 -4.78
N THR A 135 0.05 -1.66 -3.56
CA THR A 135 0.38 -0.92 -2.33
C THR A 135 1.87 -0.62 -2.25
N PHE A 136 2.74 -1.60 -2.54
CA PHE A 136 4.18 -1.36 -2.60
C PHE A 136 4.56 -0.35 -3.67
N LEU A 137 3.87 -0.33 -4.83
CA LEU A 137 4.09 0.71 -5.82
C LEU A 137 3.72 2.10 -5.30
N VAL A 138 2.64 2.24 -4.54
CA VAL A 138 2.24 3.52 -3.93
C VAL A 138 3.27 3.95 -2.89
N ASP A 139 3.59 3.07 -1.94
CA ASP A 139 4.58 3.28 -0.89
C ASP A 139 5.94 3.72 -1.47
N GLU A 140 6.50 2.96 -2.41
CA GLU A 140 7.82 3.21 -3.01
C GLU A 140 7.89 4.47 -3.91
N ASN A 141 6.76 4.96 -4.43
CA ASN A 141 6.75 6.12 -5.34
C ASN A 141 6.31 7.42 -4.64
N LEU A 142 5.51 7.35 -3.58
CA LEU A 142 4.97 8.54 -2.91
C LEU A 142 5.54 8.80 -1.52
N ASN A 143 6.07 7.77 -0.82
CA ASN A 143 6.56 7.87 0.55
C ASN A 143 7.98 7.29 0.72
N ASN A 144 8.92 7.56 -0.18
CA ASN A 144 10.22 6.87 -0.20
C ASN A 144 11.37 7.59 0.51
N ASP A 145 11.09 8.62 1.31
CA ASP A 145 12.12 9.43 1.96
C ASP A 145 12.35 9.03 3.42
N GLY A 146 13.61 9.14 3.86
CA GLY A 146 14.01 9.00 5.27
C GLY A 146 13.57 7.68 5.92
N GLU A 147 12.77 7.78 6.98
CA GLU A 147 12.31 6.64 7.79
C GLU A 147 11.35 5.71 7.04
N ALA A 148 10.52 6.25 6.14
CA ALA A 148 9.52 5.46 5.41
C ALA A 148 10.17 4.38 4.53
N LYS A 149 11.38 4.65 4.00
CA LYS A 149 12.19 3.68 3.26
C LYS A 149 12.55 2.46 4.12
N ASN A 150 12.92 2.65 5.38
CA ASN A 150 13.24 1.54 6.29
C ASN A 150 12.00 0.69 6.56
N ILE A 151 10.85 1.34 6.74
CA ILE A 151 9.57 0.65 6.94
C ILE A 151 9.19 -0.16 5.70
N HIS A 152 9.41 0.35 4.48
CA HIS A 152 9.18 -0.41 3.25
C HIS A 152 10.07 -1.65 3.16
N ILE A 153 11.37 -1.51 3.45
CA ILE A 153 12.31 -2.65 3.46
C ILE A 153 11.85 -3.70 4.49
N ALA A 154 11.55 -3.27 5.72
CA ALA A 154 11.05 -4.15 6.78
C ALA A 154 9.77 -4.87 6.35
N THR A 155 8.83 -4.15 5.73
CA THR A 155 7.54 -4.70 5.28
C THR A 155 7.72 -5.71 4.16
N ARG A 156 8.63 -5.47 3.21
CA ARG A 156 8.91 -6.42 2.12
C ARG A 156 9.56 -7.71 2.63
N ILE A 157 10.51 -7.60 3.56
CA ILE A 157 11.12 -8.76 4.22
C ILE A 157 10.06 -9.56 4.96
N LEU A 158 9.20 -8.88 5.73
CA LEU A 158 8.13 -9.52 6.46
C LEU A 158 7.12 -10.21 5.52
N TRP A 159 6.68 -9.51 4.47
CA TRP A 159 5.75 -10.07 3.50
C TRP A 159 6.31 -11.32 2.83
N HIS A 160 7.59 -11.31 2.45
CA HIS A 160 8.25 -12.48 1.89
C HIS A 160 8.23 -13.66 2.86
N GLU A 161 8.49 -13.42 4.15
CA GLU A 161 8.41 -14.45 5.20
C GLU A 161 6.97 -15.03 5.32
N VAL A 162 5.96 -14.17 5.33
CA VAL A 162 4.54 -14.55 5.41
C VAL A 162 4.10 -15.35 4.19
N GLU A 163 4.46 -14.89 2.99
CA GLU A 163 4.04 -15.47 1.72
C GLU A 163 4.73 -16.82 1.46
N VAL A 164 6.04 -16.89 1.68
CA VAL A 164 6.84 -18.06 1.29
C VAL A 164 6.95 -19.08 2.42
N THR A 165 7.14 -18.62 3.66
CA THR A 165 7.44 -19.52 4.78
C THR A 165 6.28 -19.70 5.74
N HIS A 166 5.18 -18.95 5.55
CA HIS A 166 4.03 -18.91 6.46
C HIS A 166 4.44 -18.63 7.90
N LYS A 167 5.31 -17.62 8.07
CA LYS A 167 5.80 -17.18 9.37
C LYS A 167 5.69 -15.67 9.53
N TRP A 168 5.65 -15.25 10.79
CA TRP A 168 5.79 -13.87 11.21
C TRP A 168 6.91 -13.79 12.26
N LEU A 169 8.04 -13.19 11.89
CA LEU A 169 9.23 -13.04 12.74
C LEU A 169 9.72 -14.38 13.31
N GLY A 170 9.73 -15.41 12.47
CA GLY A 170 10.11 -16.78 12.81
C GLY A 170 8.98 -17.60 13.45
N ASN A 171 7.89 -16.98 13.89
CA ASN A 171 6.76 -17.68 14.50
C ASN A 171 5.82 -18.22 13.42
N THR A 172 5.38 -19.46 13.58
CA THR A 172 4.44 -20.16 12.69
C THR A 172 3.10 -19.44 12.56
N LEU A 173 2.60 -19.35 11.33
CA LEU A 173 1.23 -18.92 11.01
C LEU A 173 0.31 -20.13 10.72
N GLN A 174 0.70 -21.35 11.09
CA GLN A 174 -0.12 -22.52 10.86
C GLN A 174 -1.30 -22.56 11.83
N ARG A 175 -2.51 -22.66 11.28
CA ARG A 175 -3.78 -22.69 12.02
C ARG A 175 -3.85 -23.80 13.08
N ILE A 176 -3.14 -24.91 12.88
CA ILE A 176 -3.12 -26.01 13.84
C ILE A 176 -2.58 -25.58 15.21
N ASP A 177 -1.63 -24.64 15.23
CA ASP A 177 -1.00 -24.12 16.46
C ASP A 177 -1.93 -23.18 17.26
N PHE A 178 -3.08 -22.82 16.67
CA PHE A 178 -4.07 -21.91 17.24
C PHE A 178 -5.42 -22.56 17.52
N ARG A 179 -5.62 -23.86 17.22
CA ARG A 179 -6.93 -24.54 17.36
C ARG A 179 -7.61 -24.40 18.73
N GLU A 180 -6.83 -24.35 19.80
CA GLU A 180 -7.34 -24.27 21.16
C GLU A 180 -7.44 -22.81 21.68
N LYS A 181 -7.01 -21.83 20.87
CA LYS A 181 -7.00 -20.41 21.26
C LYS A 181 -8.29 -19.75 20.80
N SER A 182 -8.95 -19.06 21.71
CA SER A 182 -9.99 -18.10 21.36
C SER A 182 -9.42 -16.95 20.51
N PRO A 183 -10.28 -16.19 19.82
CA PRO A 183 -9.88 -14.98 19.09
C PRO A 183 -9.06 -14.01 19.95
N ARG A 184 -9.46 -13.81 21.21
CA ARG A 184 -8.76 -12.94 22.15
C ARG A 184 -7.39 -13.49 22.55
N GLU A 185 -7.30 -14.78 22.83
CA GLU A 185 -6.01 -15.43 23.15
C GLU A 185 -5.04 -15.40 21.96
N THR A 186 -5.57 -15.49 20.74
CA THR A 186 -4.78 -15.32 19.50
C THR A 186 -4.21 -13.90 19.40
N LEU A 187 -5.05 -12.88 19.58
CA LEU A 187 -4.60 -11.48 19.61
C LEU A 187 -3.57 -11.22 20.72
N LYS A 188 -3.83 -11.75 21.92
CA LYS A 188 -2.90 -11.63 23.05
C LYS A 188 -1.57 -12.31 22.76
N TRP A 189 -1.57 -13.50 22.18
CA TRP A 189 -0.33 -14.21 21.81
C TRP A 189 0.55 -13.37 20.87
N TYR A 190 -0.06 -12.72 19.87
CA TYR A 190 0.68 -11.83 18.97
C TYR A 190 1.22 -10.58 19.68
N SER A 191 0.42 -9.96 20.55
CA SER A 191 0.86 -8.82 21.36
C SER A 191 2.06 -9.20 22.26
N ASP A 192 1.93 -10.29 23.00
CA ASP A 192 2.97 -10.76 23.92
C ASP A 192 4.26 -11.12 23.15
N LYS A 193 4.14 -11.74 21.96
CA LYS A 193 5.30 -12.04 21.11
C LYS A 193 5.96 -10.80 20.52
N ALA A 194 5.18 -9.80 20.16
CA ALA A 194 5.71 -8.51 19.71
C ALA A 194 6.48 -7.80 20.84
N GLU A 195 5.93 -7.79 22.05
CA GLU A 195 6.61 -7.29 23.26
C GLU A 195 7.92 -8.02 23.53
N GLU A 196 7.94 -9.35 23.46
CA GLU A 196 9.17 -10.14 23.60
C GLU A 196 10.25 -9.74 22.60
N VAL A 197 9.88 -9.47 21.34
CA VAL A 197 10.83 -9.04 20.31
C VAL A 197 11.39 -7.66 20.65
N ILE A 198 10.51 -6.71 21.01
CA ILE A 198 10.87 -5.33 21.36
C ILE A 198 11.82 -5.29 22.56
N ASN A 199 11.49 -6.01 23.63
CA ASN A 199 12.29 -6.06 24.86
C ASN A 199 13.67 -6.70 24.64
N LYS A 200 13.80 -7.67 23.72
CA LYS A 200 15.09 -8.29 23.39
C LYS A 200 15.98 -7.35 22.58
N SER A 201 15.41 -6.58 21.66
CA SER A 201 16.14 -5.66 20.79
C SER A 201 16.69 -4.40 21.48
N ASP A 202 16.21 -4.06 22.68
CA ASP A 202 16.73 -2.92 23.46
C ASP A 202 18.23 -3.06 23.80
N THR A 203 18.78 -4.26 23.68
CA THR A 203 20.20 -4.55 23.90
C THR A 203 21.10 -4.38 22.66
N ASP A 204 20.55 -4.31 21.43
CA ASP A 204 21.35 -4.30 20.19
C ASP A 204 20.65 -3.58 19.01
N TYR A 205 20.45 -2.28 19.17
CA TYR A 205 19.76 -1.38 18.22
C TYR A 205 20.60 -1.03 16.97
N LYS A 206 21.84 -1.53 16.85
CA LYS A 206 22.79 -1.12 15.79
C LYS A 206 22.76 -1.98 14.53
N LEU A 207 22.03 -3.11 14.53
CA LEU A 207 21.94 -3.98 13.36
C LEU A 207 20.65 -3.70 12.57
N GLU A 208 20.75 -3.52 11.24
CA GLU A 208 19.62 -3.30 10.32
C GLU A 208 18.53 -4.38 10.45
N ASN A 209 18.94 -5.64 10.66
CA ASN A 209 18.02 -6.76 10.91
C ASN A 209 17.25 -6.63 12.25
N SER A 210 17.82 -5.91 13.23
CA SER A 210 17.16 -5.61 14.51
C SER A 210 16.04 -4.58 14.31
N GLN A 211 16.30 -3.54 13.51
CA GLN A 211 15.31 -2.49 13.19
C GLN A 211 14.11 -3.02 12.40
N ASN A 212 14.32 -3.89 11.41
CA ASN A 212 13.22 -4.47 10.64
C ASN A 212 12.27 -5.29 11.52
N LYS A 213 12.82 -6.06 12.47
CA LYS A 213 12.03 -6.82 13.44
C LYS A 213 11.27 -5.91 14.39
N LEU A 214 11.89 -4.81 14.83
CA LEU A 214 11.26 -3.80 15.69
C LEU A 214 10.05 -3.15 15.02
N ILE A 215 10.17 -2.74 13.76
CA ILE A 215 9.06 -2.15 12.98
C ILE A 215 7.88 -3.12 12.89
N ALA A 216 8.16 -4.38 12.50
CA ALA A 216 7.15 -5.42 12.39
C ALA A 216 6.48 -5.76 13.72
N ALA A 217 7.27 -5.87 14.80
CA ALA A 217 6.78 -6.13 16.15
C ALA A 217 5.92 -4.96 16.66
N ASN A 218 6.37 -3.72 16.50
CA ASN A 218 5.62 -2.54 16.91
C ASN A 218 4.26 -2.47 16.22
N SER A 219 4.18 -2.71 14.91
CA SER A 219 2.91 -2.78 14.18
C SER A 219 1.98 -3.86 14.75
N MET A 220 2.49 -5.09 14.94
CA MET A 220 1.70 -6.20 15.50
C MET A 220 1.17 -5.89 16.88
N TYR A 221 2.01 -5.37 17.78
CA TYR A 221 1.61 -4.96 19.11
C TYR A 221 0.49 -3.91 19.06
N ARG A 222 0.69 -2.82 18.32
CA ARG A 222 -0.27 -1.72 18.24
C ARG A 222 -1.62 -2.14 17.69
N ILE A 223 -1.63 -2.93 16.61
CA ILE A 223 -2.86 -3.39 15.98
C ILE A 223 -3.61 -4.37 16.88
N THR A 224 -2.92 -5.37 17.43
CA THR A 224 -3.57 -6.36 18.32
C THR A 224 -4.13 -5.73 19.59
N GLN A 225 -3.40 -4.79 20.21
CA GLN A 225 -3.88 -4.01 21.35
C GLN A 225 -5.09 -3.15 20.98
N THR A 226 -5.05 -2.47 19.82
CA THR A 226 -6.19 -1.68 19.33
C THR A 226 -7.45 -2.51 19.18
N ILE A 227 -7.34 -3.70 18.56
CA ILE A 227 -8.47 -4.62 18.40
C ILE A 227 -8.97 -5.10 19.76
N MET A 228 -8.08 -5.54 20.66
CA MET A 228 -8.47 -6.02 21.99
C MET A 228 -9.15 -4.95 22.84
N ARG A 229 -8.79 -3.66 22.68
CA ARG A 229 -9.44 -2.55 23.40
C ARG A 229 -10.88 -2.31 22.95
N LYS A 230 -11.19 -2.56 21.68
CA LYS A 230 -12.56 -2.42 21.15
C LYS A 230 -13.52 -3.46 21.70
N TYR A 231 -13.01 -4.59 22.19
CA TYR A 231 -13.78 -5.68 22.75
C TYR A 231 -13.31 -5.99 24.19
N PRO A 232 -13.72 -5.16 25.18
CA PRO A 232 -13.29 -5.31 26.57
C PRO A 232 -13.72 -6.67 27.15
N GLY A 233 -13.10 -7.06 28.28
CA GLY A 233 -13.17 -8.39 28.94
C GLY A 233 -14.50 -9.14 28.95
N SER A 234 -15.62 -8.42 28.93
CA SER A 234 -16.99 -8.95 28.98
C SER A 234 -17.59 -9.31 27.62
N GLU A 235 -17.02 -8.83 26.51
CA GLU A 235 -17.54 -9.09 25.16
C GLU A 235 -16.79 -10.23 24.49
N HIS A 236 -17.52 -11.31 24.19
CA HIS A 236 -17.00 -12.41 23.40
C HIS A 236 -17.10 -12.05 21.92
N ILE A 237 -15.96 -11.74 21.29
CA ILE A 237 -15.85 -11.69 19.84
C ILE A 237 -15.70 -13.13 19.31
N SER A 238 -16.61 -13.53 18.42
CA SER A 238 -16.49 -14.80 17.68
C SER A 238 -15.34 -14.72 16.67
N GLU A 239 -14.88 -15.88 16.20
CA GLU A 239 -13.79 -15.93 15.23
C GLU A 239 -14.23 -15.34 13.88
N GLU A 240 -15.47 -15.59 13.47
CA GLU A 240 -16.07 -15.04 12.26
C GLU A 240 -16.16 -13.51 12.33
N GLN A 241 -16.53 -12.95 13.48
CA GLN A 241 -16.55 -11.50 13.70
C GLN A 241 -15.14 -10.91 13.64
N LEU A 242 -14.15 -11.55 14.27
CA LEU A 242 -12.77 -11.10 14.19
C LEU A 242 -12.25 -11.16 12.75
N PHE A 243 -12.52 -12.25 12.02
CA PHE A 243 -12.10 -12.38 10.63
C PHE A 243 -12.76 -11.33 9.72
N ALA A 244 -14.06 -11.07 9.91
CA ALA A 244 -14.78 -10.04 9.17
C ALA A 244 -14.19 -8.64 9.44
N LEU A 245 -13.91 -8.32 10.70
CA LEU A 245 -13.27 -7.07 11.11
C LEU A 245 -11.89 -6.91 10.46
N LEU A 246 -11.04 -7.95 10.52
CA LEU A 246 -9.71 -7.94 9.89
C LEU A 246 -9.81 -7.76 8.37
N SER A 247 -10.76 -8.46 7.73
CA SER A 247 -11.00 -8.37 6.29
C SER A 247 -11.44 -6.97 5.87
N ASP A 248 -12.32 -6.34 6.67
CA ASP A 248 -12.80 -4.98 6.42
C ASP A 248 -11.71 -3.93 6.59
N MET A 249 -10.86 -4.07 7.64
CA MET A 249 -9.68 -3.23 7.83
C MET A 249 -8.71 -3.33 6.65
N ILE A 250 -8.37 -4.56 6.25
CA ILE A 250 -7.51 -4.82 5.08
C ILE A 250 -8.09 -4.16 3.82
N GLY A 251 -9.38 -4.41 3.55
CA GLY A 251 -10.05 -3.89 2.37
C GLY A 251 -10.10 -2.36 2.34
N SER A 252 -10.45 -1.73 3.46
CA SER A 252 -10.46 -0.27 3.60
C SER A 252 -9.09 0.36 3.34
N ILE A 253 -8.03 -0.22 3.93
CA ILE A 253 -6.64 0.28 3.77
C ILE A 253 -6.17 0.10 2.32
N VAL A 254 -6.44 -1.06 1.72
CA VAL A 254 -6.12 -1.32 0.31
C VAL A 254 -6.84 -0.32 -0.60
N VAL A 255 -8.16 -0.15 -0.45
CA VAL A 255 -8.95 0.76 -1.29
C VAL A 255 -8.47 2.21 -1.15
N ALA A 256 -8.23 2.69 0.08
CA ALA A 256 -7.67 4.02 0.33
C ALA A 256 -6.30 4.19 -0.31
N CYS A 257 -5.41 3.20 -0.19
CA CYS A 257 -4.10 3.23 -0.84
C CYS A 257 -4.23 3.36 -2.37
N LEU A 258 -5.13 2.58 -2.98
CA LEU A 258 -5.29 2.50 -4.44
C LEU A 258 -5.85 3.79 -5.06
N THR A 259 -6.43 4.73 -4.29
CA THR A 259 -6.80 6.05 -4.82
C THR A 259 -5.59 6.83 -5.32
N ASN A 260 -4.39 6.48 -4.85
CA ASN A 260 -3.14 7.09 -5.27
C ASN A 260 -2.56 6.49 -6.57
N LEU A 261 -3.15 5.41 -7.11
CA LEU A 261 -2.64 4.75 -8.32
C LEU A 261 -2.54 5.68 -9.54
N PRO A 262 -3.54 6.53 -9.86
CA PRO A 262 -3.43 7.46 -10.99
C PRO A 262 -2.19 8.36 -10.89
N ARG A 263 -1.88 8.86 -9.68
CA ARG A 263 -0.69 9.67 -9.41
C ARG A 263 0.60 8.88 -9.65
N VAL A 264 0.69 7.66 -9.13
CA VAL A 264 1.86 6.78 -9.34
C VAL A 264 2.07 6.48 -10.82
N ILE A 265 1.00 6.19 -11.56
CA ILE A 265 1.05 5.95 -13.01
C ILE A 265 1.58 7.20 -13.73
N ALA A 266 1.06 8.39 -13.38
CA ALA A 266 1.52 9.64 -13.95
C ALA A 266 3.01 9.88 -13.66
N MET A 267 3.47 9.69 -12.42
CA MET A 267 4.89 9.86 -12.06
C MET A 267 5.81 8.93 -12.87
N LYS A 268 5.40 7.67 -13.08
CA LYS A 268 6.17 6.73 -13.92
C LYS A 268 6.30 7.18 -15.38
N CYS A 269 5.38 7.98 -15.91
CA CYS A 269 5.47 8.52 -17.26
C CYS A 269 6.44 9.72 -17.39
N HIS A 270 6.86 10.32 -16.27
CA HIS A 270 7.69 11.54 -16.22
C HIS A 270 9.15 11.26 -15.76
N GLY A 271 9.66 10.04 -15.92
CA GLY A 271 11.02 9.63 -15.49
C GLY A 271 12.17 10.45 -16.11
N SER A 272 13.31 10.51 -15.40
CA SER A 272 14.39 11.47 -15.61
C SER A 272 15.39 11.14 -16.74
N THR A 273 15.55 9.89 -17.16
CA THR A 273 16.44 9.51 -18.27
C THR A 273 15.66 8.82 -19.40
N ILE A 274 16.09 9.00 -20.65
CA ILE A 274 15.36 8.52 -21.84
C ILE A 274 15.23 6.99 -21.83
N GLU A 275 16.31 6.29 -21.45
CA GLU A 275 16.38 4.83 -21.39
C GLU A 275 15.47 4.26 -20.29
N GLU A 276 15.43 4.87 -19.12
CA GLU A 276 14.54 4.47 -18.02
C GLU A 276 13.08 4.81 -18.35
N ARG A 277 12.84 5.88 -19.12
CA ARG A 277 11.51 6.35 -19.49
C ARG A 277 10.76 5.36 -20.36
N GLU A 278 11.41 4.70 -21.31
CA GLU A 278 10.71 3.73 -22.17
C GLU A 278 10.21 2.51 -21.38
N ALA A 279 11.05 1.94 -20.51
CA ALA A 279 10.66 0.84 -19.62
C ALA A 279 9.59 1.27 -18.62
N SER A 280 9.73 2.47 -18.05
CA SER A 280 8.79 3.03 -17.08
C SER A 280 7.41 3.31 -17.70
N VAL A 281 7.35 3.91 -18.89
CA VAL A 281 6.09 4.14 -19.63
C VAL A 281 5.41 2.81 -19.97
N ARG A 282 6.16 1.78 -20.38
CA ARG A 282 5.60 0.45 -20.61
C ARG A 282 5.04 -0.17 -19.32
N ALA A 283 5.70 0.02 -18.18
CA ALA A 283 5.19 -0.43 -16.89
C ALA A 283 3.91 0.33 -16.49
N ALA A 284 3.90 1.65 -16.65
CA ALA A 284 2.73 2.50 -16.41
C ALA A 284 1.53 2.08 -17.27
N ALA A 285 1.74 1.82 -18.57
CA ALA A 285 0.72 1.32 -19.48
C ALA A 285 0.12 -0.03 -19.03
N LYS A 286 0.96 -0.95 -18.54
CA LYS A 286 0.50 -2.23 -18.00
C LYS A 286 -0.32 -2.05 -16.73
N ILE A 287 0.16 -1.24 -15.79
CA ILE A 287 -0.55 -0.93 -14.53
C ILE A 287 -1.90 -0.30 -14.85
N LEU A 288 -1.93 0.76 -15.67
CA LEU A 288 -3.16 1.44 -16.07
C LEU A 288 -4.17 0.48 -16.70
N GLY A 289 -3.71 -0.38 -17.62
CA GLY A 289 -4.57 -1.37 -18.24
C GLY A 289 -5.15 -2.38 -17.24
N SER A 290 -4.32 -2.96 -16.36
CA SER A 290 -4.76 -3.98 -15.41
C SER A 290 -5.65 -3.41 -14.29
N THR A 291 -5.44 -2.16 -13.88
CA THR A 291 -6.19 -1.52 -12.79
C THR A 291 -7.32 -0.61 -13.25
N LYS A 292 -7.57 -0.47 -14.57
CA LYS A 292 -8.60 0.42 -15.12
C LYS A 292 -9.96 0.30 -14.40
N MET A 293 -10.47 -0.92 -14.26
CA MET A 293 -11.76 -1.14 -13.57
C MET A 293 -11.72 -0.75 -12.10
N ILE A 294 -10.59 -0.96 -11.42
CA ILE A 294 -10.44 -0.56 -10.02
C ILE A 294 -10.48 0.97 -9.93
N ILE A 295 -9.71 1.67 -10.77
CA ILE A 295 -9.67 3.14 -10.80
C ILE A 295 -11.07 3.71 -11.04
N GLU A 296 -11.80 3.19 -12.04
CA GLU A 296 -13.17 3.62 -12.35
C GLU A 296 -14.11 3.45 -11.13
N ARG A 297 -13.97 2.36 -10.37
CA ARG A 297 -14.79 2.10 -9.17
C ARG A 297 -14.41 2.97 -7.98
N LEU A 298 -13.14 3.37 -7.87
CA LEU A 298 -12.68 4.27 -6.81
C LEU A 298 -13.07 5.72 -7.09
N GLN A 299 -13.03 6.16 -8.34
CA GLN A 299 -13.44 7.50 -8.76
C GLN A 299 -14.94 7.77 -8.53
N ALA A 300 -15.76 6.72 -8.47
CA ALA A 300 -17.18 6.84 -8.16
C ALA A 300 -17.47 7.02 -6.66
N ARG A 301 -16.46 6.96 -5.79
CA ARG A 301 -16.62 7.09 -4.33
C ARG A 301 -16.38 8.52 -3.88
N GLU A 302 -17.05 8.91 -2.81
CA GLU A 302 -16.70 10.12 -2.08
C GLU A 302 -15.36 9.92 -1.37
N LEU A 303 -14.39 10.80 -1.66
CA LEU A 303 -13.05 10.75 -1.10
C LEU A 303 -12.87 11.84 -0.04
N PRO A 304 -11.97 11.66 0.94
CA PRO A 304 -11.55 12.72 1.83
C PRO A 304 -11.09 13.97 1.07
N SER A 305 -11.45 15.15 1.57
CA SER A 305 -10.98 16.43 1.01
C SER A 305 -9.54 16.73 1.47
N LEU A 306 -8.61 15.85 1.15
CA LEU A 306 -7.19 15.94 1.48
C LEU A 306 -6.37 16.41 0.27
N ALA A 307 -5.28 17.14 0.52
CA ALA A 307 -4.33 17.48 -0.53
C ALA A 307 -3.66 16.20 -1.10
N PRO A 308 -3.16 16.20 -2.35
CA PRO A 308 -2.58 15.01 -2.97
C PRO A 308 -1.46 14.34 -2.17
N ASP A 309 -0.63 15.12 -1.46
CA ASP A 309 0.45 14.59 -0.59
C ASP A 309 -0.09 13.98 0.69
N GLN A 310 -1.17 14.54 1.24
CA GLN A 310 -1.86 13.97 2.39
C GLN A 310 -2.61 12.69 2.03
N MET A 311 -3.19 12.62 0.83
CA MET A 311 -3.83 11.42 0.30
C MET A 311 -2.85 10.24 0.19
N ALA A 312 -1.55 10.51 0.05
CA ALA A 312 -0.51 9.49 -0.01
C ALA A 312 -0.12 8.93 1.37
N CYS A 313 -0.52 9.55 2.48
CA CYS A 313 -0.11 9.16 3.82
C CYS A 313 -1.28 8.57 4.62
N ILE A 314 -1.17 7.32 5.06
CA ILE A 314 -2.23 6.67 5.84
C ILE A 314 -2.51 7.38 7.18
N ASP A 315 -1.49 7.98 7.81
CA ASP A 315 -1.67 8.70 9.07
C ASP A 315 -2.43 10.03 8.87
N GLU A 316 -2.31 10.67 7.71
CA GLU A 316 -3.12 11.85 7.34
C GLU A 316 -4.58 11.47 7.10
N TRP A 317 -4.83 10.33 6.43
CA TRP A 317 -6.19 9.77 6.32
C TRP A 317 -6.80 9.52 7.70
N ARG A 318 -6.04 8.92 8.62
CA ARG A 318 -6.48 8.69 10.00
C ARG A 318 -6.81 10.00 10.72
N ALA A 319 -5.95 11.01 10.60
CA ALA A 319 -6.16 12.31 11.21
C ALA A 319 -7.46 12.97 10.70
N TYR A 320 -7.71 12.93 9.38
CA TYR A 320 -8.93 13.45 8.77
C TYR A 320 -10.19 12.72 9.24
N LEU A 321 -10.16 11.38 9.24
CA LEU A 321 -11.31 10.57 9.64
C LEU A 321 -11.65 10.77 11.12
N LYS A 322 -10.66 10.92 11.99
CA LYS A 322 -10.89 11.27 13.42
C LYS A 322 -11.67 12.57 13.58
N GLN A 323 -11.33 13.60 12.82
CA GLN A 323 -12.00 14.91 12.88
C GLN A 323 -13.43 14.89 12.32
N SER A 324 -13.70 13.96 11.41
CA SER A 324 -15.00 13.80 10.75
C SER A 324 -15.97 12.91 11.55
N THR A 325 -15.51 12.29 12.63
CA THR A 325 -16.35 11.47 13.51
C THR A 325 -16.92 12.38 14.61
N PRO A 326 -18.26 12.50 14.75
CA PRO A 326 -18.90 13.41 15.72
C PRO A 326 -18.53 13.20 17.18
#